data_AF-M5SF03-F1
#
_entry.id   AF-M5SF03-F1
#
_cell.length_a   1.000
_cell.length_b   1.000
_cell.length_c   1.000
_cell.angle_alpha   90.00
_cell.angle_beta   90.00
_cell.angle_gamma   90.00
#
_symmetry.space_group_name_H-M   'P 1'
#
loop_
_entity.id
_entity.type
_entity.pdbx_description
1 polymer ?
#
loop_
_entity_poly.entity_id
_entity_poly.type
_entity_poly.pdbx_seq_one_letter_code
_entity_poly.pdbx_strand_id
1 'polypeptide(L)'
;MQTTHTGGVDGEGNVVDAGAKSRQRGVFESRYTTRFRDILDGTSNTIACGEIVTDAGNLEINSQPKMNQQDPFFFDPELCYRDNVDPNRPQFWANANDTGAADQRRGKRWADGRPMFTSVNTVRPPNKESCLWGGDGSDGTYTMGSRHQGGCHILMADGAVKFITDSIEAGNQNRATLPKAGQPGEESPYGLWGALGTKAGKETKSLE
;
A
#
# COMPACT_ATOMS: atom_id res chain seq x y z
N MET A 1 -3.81 5.52 1.45
CA MET A 1 -4.89 4.63 1.01
C MET A 1 -4.84 3.41 1.88
N GLN A 2 -5.93 3.12 2.56
CA GLN A 2 -6.00 2.04 3.53
C GLN A 2 -6.73 0.87 2.89
N THR A 3 -6.09 -0.29 2.82
CA THR A 3 -6.69 -1.51 2.30
C THR A 3 -7.21 -2.35 3.47
N THR A 4 -8.48 -2.71 3.43
CA THR A 4 -9.08 -3.63 4.40
C THR A 4 -9.30 -4.99 3.72
N HIS A 5 -9.00 -6.09 4.41
CA HIS A 5 -9.17 -7.43 3.83
C HIS A 5 -10.66 -7.81 3.64
N THR A 6 -11.56 -7.20 4.42
CA THR A 6 -12.98 -7.55 4.42
C THR A 6 -13.81 -6.74 3.43
N GLY A 7 -13.31 -5.62 2.90
CA GLY A 7 -14.18 -4.68 2.15
C GLY A 7 -15.29 -4.09 3.01
N GLY A 8 -15.15 -4.14 4.34
CA GLY A 8 -16.15 -3.70 5.30
C GLY A 8 -17.32 -4.66 5.51
N VAL A 9 -17.20 -5.90 5.03
CA VAL A 9 -18.21 -6.96 5.17
C VAL A 9 -17.62 -8.18 5.86
N ASP A 10 -18.25 -8.67 6.93
CA ASP A 10 -17.79 -9.84 7.68
C ASP A 10 -17.97 -11.18 6.93
N GLY A 11 -17.70 -12.30 7.60
CA GLY A 11 -17.82 -13.65 7.01
C GLY A 11 -19.26 -14.05 6.73
N GLU A 12 -20.19 -13.47 7.48
CA GLU A 12 -21.63 -13.71 7.45
C GLU A 12 -22.36 -12.80 6.44
N GLY A 13 -21.66 -11.81 5.87
CA GLY A 13 -22.20 -10.89 4.88
C GLY A 13 -22.76 -9.58 5.46
N ASN A 14 -22.57 -9.31 6.76
CA ASN A 14 -23.00 -8.07 7.38
C ASN A 14 -22.00 -6.94 7.12
N VAL A 15 -22.53 -5.73 6.87
CA VAL A 15 -21.71 -4.52 6.78
C VAL A 15 -21.25 -4.12 8.18
N VAL A 16 -19.97 -4.34 8.47
CA VAL A 16 -19.33 -3.99 9.76
C VAL A 16 -18.52 -2.70 9.67
N ASP A 17 -18.19 -2.25 8.45
CA ASP A 17 -17.51 -0.99 8.21
C ASP A 17 -18.04 -0.32 6.94
N ALA A 18 -19.11 0.46 7.09
CA ALA A 18 -19.71 1.22 5.98
C ALA A 18 -18.74 2.23 5.35
N GLY A 19 -17.67 2.60 6.06
CA GLY A 19 -16.62 3.49 5.55
C GLY A 19 -15.57 2.79 4.69
N ALA A 20 -15.56 1.46 4.58
CA ALA A 20 -14.52 0.74 3.84
C ALA A 20 -14.40 1.20 2.38
N LYS A 21 -15.53 1.43 1.71
CA LYS A 21 -15.55 1.88 0.31
C LYS A 21 -14.96 3.27 0.11
N SER A 22 -15.08 4.17 1.08
CA SER A 22 -14.43 5.49 0.99
C SER A 22 -12.93 5.42 1.32
N ARG A 23 -12.47 4.30 1.91
CA ARG A 23 -11.09 4.07 2.32
C ARG A 23 -10.23 3.37 1.28
N GLN A 24 -10.85 2.45 0.54
CA GLN A 24 -10.21 1.69 -0.51
C GLN A 24 -10.05 2.57 -1.75
N ARG A 25 -8.85 2.56 -2.31
CA ARG A 25 -8.46 3.31 -3.50
C ARG A 25 -7.53 2.43 -4.33
N GLY A 26 -7.61 2.58 -5.65
CA GLY A 26 -6.91 1.77 -6.63
C GLY A 26 -7.86 1.05 -7.58
N VAL A 27 -7.28 0.36 -8.56
CA VAL A 27 -8.07 -0.42 -9.53
C VAL A 27 -8.78 -1.58 -8.84
N PHE A 28 -8.09 -2.30 -7.95
CA PHE A 28 -8.63 -3.47 -7.26
C PHE A 28 -9.00 -3.12 -5.81
N GLU A 29 -10.23 -3.48 -5.43
CA GLU A 29 -10.79 -3.23 -4.10
C GLU A 29 -11.41 -4.54 -3.58
N SER A 30 -11.21 -4.83 -2.30
CA SER A 30 -11.72 -6.08 -1.70
C SER A 30 -13.24 -6.16 -1.80
N ARG A 31 -13.75 -7.23 -2.39
CA ARG A 31 -15.20 -7.49 -2.60
C ARG A 31 -15.92 -6.50 -3.53
N TYR A 32 -15.20 -5.68 -4.28
CA TYR A 32 -15.78 -4.82 -5.31
C TYR A 32 -15.31 -5.22 -6.69
N THR A 33 -16.21 -5.18 -7.67
CA THR A 33 -15.87 -5.40 -9.07
C THR A 33 -15.62 -4.07 -9.75
N THR A 34 -14.41 -3.88 -10.29
CA THR A 34 -14.05 -2.70 -11.09
C THR A 34 -14.11 -3.03 -12.57
N ARG A 35 -14.70 -2.15 -13.38
CA ARG A 35 -14.67 -2.19 -14.85
C ARG A 35 -13.80 -1.05 -15.39
N PHE A 36 -13.33 -1.16 -16.62
CA PHE A 36 -12.53 -0.08 -17.26
C PHE A 36 -13.22 1.28 -17.24
N ARG A 37 -14.55 1.33 -17.45
CA ARG A 37 -15.33 2.57 -17.38
C ARG A 37 -15.35 3.24 -16.00
N ASP A 38 -14.97 2.50 -14.96
CA ASP A 38 -14.92 3.01 -13.58
C ASP A 38 -13.54 3.66 -13.28
N ILE A 39 -12.61 3.64 -14.24
CA ILE A 39 -11.30 4.31 -14.18
C ILE A 39 -11.40 5.69 -14.83
N LEU A 40 -11.93 6.63 -14.05
CA LEU A 40 -12.25 8.00 -14.46
C LEU A 40 -11.03 8.94 -14.45
N ASP A 41 -9.97 8.60 -13.72
CA ASP A 41 -8.73 9.40 -13.65
C ASP A 41 -7.81 9.18 -14.88
N GLY A 42 -8.18 8.24 -15.75
CA GLY A 42 -7.49 7.87 -16.98
C GLY A 42 -6.70 6.56 -16.84
N THR A 43 -6.88 5.64 -17.79
CA THR A 43 -6.21 4.32 -17.72
C THR A 43 -4.69 4.40 -17.81
N SER A 44 -4.15 5.43 -18.47
CA SER A 44 -2.72 5.72 -18.54
C SER A 44 -2.16 6.44 -17.32
N ASN A 45 -3.03 6.91 -16.41
CA ASN A 45 -2.67 7.63 -15.19
C ASN A 45 -2.90 6.80 -13.92
N THR A 46 -3.56 5.65 -14.03
CA THR A 46 -3.89 4.81 -12.86
C THR A 46 -3.05 3.54 -12.85
N ILE A 47 -2.41 3.24 -11.72
CA ILE A 47 -1.70 1.99 -11.48
C ILE A 47 -2.70 0.86 -11.23
N ALA A 48 -2.54 -0.24 -11.96
CA ALA A 48 -3.27 -1.48 -11.73
C ALA A 48 -2.52 -2.44 -10.78
N CYS A 49 -1.22 -2.65 -11.03
CA CYS A 49 -0.39 -3.57 -10.23
C CYS A 49 1.02 -3.00 -10.03
N GLY A 50 1.75 -3.51 -9.05
CA GLY A 50 3.17 -3.23 -8.85
C GLY A 50 3.91 -4.46 -8.32
N GLU A 51 5.23 -4.45 -8.47
CA GLU A 51 6.08 -5.51 -7.91
C GLU A 51 6.00 -5.54 -6.38
N ILE A 52 6.14 -6.75 -5.82
CA ILE A 52 6.38 -6.98 -4.40
C ILE A 52 7.57 -7.91 -4.24
N VAL A 53 8.32 -7.75 -3.15
CA VAL A 53 9.36 -8.70 -2.77
C VAL A 53 8.79 -9.75 -1.83
N THR A 54 8.91 -11.01 -2.21
CA THR A 54 8.62 -12.13 -1.29
C THR A 54 9.67 -12.15 -0.19
N ASP A 55 9.25 -12.20 1.07
CA ASP A 55 10.17 -12.20 2.21
C ASP A 55 11.13 -13.40 2.15
N ALA A 56 12.41 -13.13 2.38
CA ALA A 56 13.47 -14.13 2.46
C ALA A 56 13.94 -14.37 3.90
N GLY A 57 13.34 -13.69 4.89
CA GLY A 57 13.72 -13.79 6.30
C GLY A 57 14.93 -12.96 6.70
N ASN A 58 15.30 -11.98 5.86
CA ASN A 58 16.46 -11.12 6.06
C ASN A 58 16.16 -9.82 6.80
N LEU A 59 14.90 -9.62 7.24
CA LEU A 59 14.42 -8.38 7.85
C LEU A 59 14.52 -7.15 6.94
N GLU A 60 14.48 -7.34 5.62
CA GLU A 60 14.49 -6.26 4.64
C GLU A 60 13.16 -5.49 4.69
N ILE A 61 13.20 -4.16 4.77
CA ILE A 61 11.99 -3.34 4.95
C ILE A 61 11.06 -3.39 3.73
N ASN A 62 11.61 -3.60 2.53
CA ASN A 62 10.85 -3.67 1.28
C ASN A 62 10.16 -5.01 1.06
N SER A 63 10.52 -6.06 1.82
CA SER A 63 9.91 -7.38 1.75
C SER A 63 9.11 -7.75 2.99
N GLN A 64 9.61 -7.42 4.17
CA GLN A 64 9.04 -7.85 5.44
C GLN A 64 8.20 -6.73 6.06
N PRO A 65 6.88 -6.88 6.20
CA PRO A 65 6.07 -5.88 6.87
C PRO A 65 6.28 -5.89 8.38
N LYS A 66 6.06 -4.73 9.01
CA LYS A 66 6.00 -4.58 10.47
C LYS A 66 4.53 -4.55 10.93
N MET A 67 4.17 -5.45 11.83
CA MET A 67 2.83 -5.61 12.40
C MET A 67 2.67 -4.80 13.69
N ASN A 68 1.45 -4.79 14.24
CA ASN A 68 1.14 -4.21 15.55
C ASN A 68 1.54 -2.73 15.71
N GLN A 69 1.58 -1.95 14.63
CA GLN A 69 1.99 -0.56 14.70
C GLN A 69 0.96 0.34 15.38
N GLN A 70 -0.32 -0.08 15.36
CA GLN A 70 -1.46 0.59 16.01
C GLN A 70 -1.53 2.11 15.77
N ASP A 71 -2.43 2.85 16.41
CA ASP A 71 -2.37 4.32 16.32
C ASP A 71 -1.22 4.86 17.19
N PRO A 72 -0.50 5.92 16.76
CA PRO A 72 -0.90 6.90 15.74
C PRO A 72 -0.35 6.66 14.31
N PHE A 73 0.05 5.44 13.94
CA PHE A 73 0.59 5.10 12.62
C PHE A 73 -0.22 5.67 11.44
N PHE A 74 -1.55 5.58 11.47
CA PHE A 74 -2.37 6.07 10.36
C PHE A 74 -2.44 7.61 10.28
N PHE A 75 -2.00 8.32 11.32
CA PHE A 75 -1.89 9.78 11.33
C PHE A 75 -0.51 10.25 10.84
N ASP A 76 0.52 9.41 10.96
CA ASP A 76 1.87 9.65 10.48
C ASP A 76 2.52 8.31 10.06
N PRO A 77 2.44 7.92 8.78
CA PRO A 77 2.99 6.65 8.29
C PRO A 77 4.50 6.51 8.49
N GLU A 78 5.25 7.63 8.52
CA GLU A 78 6.71 7.65 8.70
C GLU A 78 7.12 7.12 10.08
N LEU A 79 6.23 7.13 11.07
CA LEU A 79 6.49 6.57 12.41
C LEU A 79 7.00 5.13 12.34
N CYS A 80 6.43 4.33 11.44
CA CYS A 80 6.83 2.94 11.33
C CYS A 80 8.29 2.79 10.87
N TYR A 81 8.75 3.64 9.93
CA TYR A 81 10.15 3.67 9.55
C TYR A 81 11.02 4.12 10.72
N ARG A 82 10.69 5.27 11.31
CA ARG A 82 11.50 5.92 12.35
C ARG A 82 11.69 5.05 13.59
N ASP A 83 10.64 4.34 14.00
CA ASP A 83 10.63 3.64 15.28
C ASP A 83 11.17 2.19 15.17
N ASN A 84 11.26 1.62 13.96
CA ASN A 84 11.57 0.20 13.78
C ASN A 84 12.80 -0.10 12.90
N VAL A 85 13.27 0.84 12.07
CA VAL A 85 14.42 0.62 11.18
C VAL A 85 15.72 0.74 11.95
N ASP A 86 16.71 -0.09 11.61
CA ASP A 86 18.06 -0.01 12.15
C ASP A 86 18.74 1.28 11.65
N PRO A 87 19.13 2.22 12.54
CA PRO A 87 19.78 3.47 12.14
C PRO A 87 21.11 3.27 11.39
N ASN A 88 21.80 2.15 11.62
CA ASN A 88 23.06 1.82 10.95
C ASN A 88 22.84 1.03 9.65
N ARG A 89 21.65 0.46 9.46
CA ARG A 89 21.28 -0.38 8.32
C ARG A 89 19.88 0.01 7.80
N PRO A 90 19.73 1.15 7.12
CA PRO A 90 18.43 1.76 6.80
C PRO A 90 17.53 0.96 5.84
N GLN A 91 17.99 -0.18 5.34
CA GLN A 91 17.21 -1.13 4.54
C GLN A 91 16.69 -2.32 5.36
N PHE A 92 16.96 -2.35 6.67
CA PHE A 92 16.66 -3.48 7.54
C PHE A 92 15.96 -3.05 8.83
N TRP A 93 15.07 -3.90 9.33
CA TRP A 93 14.49 -3.73 10.67
C TRP A 93 15.53 -3.94 11.76
N ALA A 94 15.42 -3.16 12.84
CA ALA A 94 16.30 -3.27 14.01
C ALA A 94 16.16 -4.61 14.76
N ASN A 95 14.99 -5.25 14.67
CA ASN A 95 14.71 -6.56 15.27
C ASN A 95 13.56 -7.27 14.56
N ALA A 96 13.40 -8.56 14.87
CA ALA A 96 12.36 -9.44 14.32
C ALA A 96 11.02 -9.39 15.09
N ASN A 97 10.83 -8.45 16.02
CA ASN A 97 9.53 -8.32 16.70
C ASN A 97 8.47 -7.90 15.68
N ASP A 98 7.24 -8.39 15.85
CA ASP A 98 6.11 -8.02 15.00
C ASP A 98 6.35 -8.21 13.49
N THR A 99 7.13 -9.21 13.08
CA THR A 99 7.33 -9.54 11.65
C THR A 99 6.52 -10.76 11.19
N GLY A 100 5.48 -11.14 11.94
CA GLY A 100 4.64 -12.29 11.63
C GLY A 100 5.34 -13.66 11.78
N ALA A 101 4.54 -14.73 11.87
CA ALA A 101 5.02 -16.10 11.83
C ALA A 101 5.48 -16.52 10.42
N ALA A 102 6.05 -17.72 10.27
CA ALA A 102 6.74 -18.17 9.06
C ALA A 102 5.97 -17.96 7.73
N ASP A 103 4.68 -18.28 7.71
CA ASP A 103 3.82 -18.13 6.54
C ASP A 103 3.03 -16.81 6.52
N GLN A 104 3.01 -16.07 7.63
CA GLN A 104 2.45 -14.71 7.75
C GLN A 104 3.45 -13.65 7.29
N ARG A 105 4.11 -13.91 6.17
CA ARG A 105 5.07 -12.98 5.56
C ARG A 105 4.70 -12.69 4.13
N ARG A 106 5.14 -11.53 3.65
CA ARG A 106 4.78 -11.03 2.32
C ARG A 106 5.15 -12.01 1.23
N GLY A 107 4.22 -12.24 0.31
CA GLY A 107 4.39 -13.17 -0.80
C GLY A 107 4.40 -14.66 -0.44
N LYS A 108 4.27 -15.07 0.85
CA LYS A 108 4.29 -16.49 1.23
C LYS A 108 2.97 -17.22 1.00
N ARG A 109 1.83 -16.52 1.09
CA ARG A 109 0.50 -17.06 0.78
C ARG A 109 -0.11 -16.39 -0.45
N TRP A 110 0.42 -16.66 -1.63
CA TRP A 110 0.03 -15.97 -2.87
C TRP A 110 -1.47 -16.10 -3.23
N ALA A 111 -2.13 -17.19 -2.80
CA ALA A 111 -3.55 -17.43 -3.06
C ALA A 111 -4.47 -16.84 -1.96
N ASP A 112 -3.90 -16.24 -0.92
CA ASP A 112 -4.65 -15.59 0.17
C ASP A 112 -4.99 -14.15 -0.24
N GLY A 113 -6.28 -13.81 -0.17
CA GLY A 113 -6.81 -12.48 -0.53
C GLY A 113 -6.55 -11.40 0.51
N ARG A 114 -5.85 -11.69 1.61
CA ARG A 114 -5.46 -10.67 2.58
C ARG A 114 -4.42 -9.70 1.97
N PRO A 115 -4.52 -8.39 2.25
CA PRO A 115 -3.70 -7.38 1.57
C PRO A 115 -2.19 -7.59 1.70
N MET A 116 -1.72 -8.13 2.83
CA MET A 116 -0.28 -8.34 3.08
C MET A 116 0.40 -9.22 2.03
N PHE A 117 -0.30 -10.17 1.42
CA PHE A 117 0.32 -11.17 0.57
C PHE A 117 0.48 -10.73 -0.87
N THR A 118 -0.47 -9.99 -1.42
CA THR A 118 -0.55 -9.69 -2.86
C THR A 118 -0.96 -8.26 -3.19
N SER A 119 -1.43 -7.47 -2.21
CA SER A 119 -1.87 -6.10 -2.46
C SER A 119 -0.75 -5.09 -2.26
N VAL A 120 -0.93 -3.94 -2.90
CA VAL A 120 -0.08 -2.77 -2.79
C VAL A 120 -0.94 -1.51 -2.75
N ASN A 121 -0.39 -0.42 -2.19
CA ASN A 121 -0.95 0.92 -2.23
C ASN A 121 0.15 1.96 -2.38
N THR A 122 -0.23 3.19 -2.74
CA THR A 122 0.71 4.27 -3.06
C THR A 122 0.88 5.28 -1.92
N VAL A 123 0.87 4.80 -0.67
CA VAL A 123 1.15 5.65 0.50
C VAL A 123 2.64 5.96 0.59
N ARG A 124 3.45 4.90 0.58
CA ARG A 124 4.91 4.99 0.66
C ARG A 124 5.50 4.82 -0.74
N PRO A 125 6.60 5.51 -1.10
CA PRO A 125 7.26 5.32 -2.39
C PRO A 125 7.85 3.91 -2.52
N PRO A 126 8.24 3.48 -3.73
CA PRO A 126 8.85 2.16 -3.95
C PRO A 126 9.98 1.85 -2.98
N ASN A 127 10.11 0.56 -2.63
CA ASN A 127 11.13 0.00 -1.73
C ASN A 127 11.14 0.55 -0.30
N LYS A 128 10.12 1.31 0.10
CA LYS A 128 9.88 1.66 1.49
C LYS A 128 9.13 0.57 2.24
N GLU A 129 9.06 0.75 3.54
CA GLU A 129 8.50 -0.20 4.45
C GLU A 129 6.99 -0.38 4.29
N SER A 130 6.53 -1.60 4.55
CA SER A 130 5.10 -1.91 4.70
C SER A 130 4.77 -2.08 6.19
N CYS A 131 3.67 -1.50 6.64
CA CYS A 131 3.32 -1.48 8.06
C CYS A 131 1.84 -1.70 8.26
N LEU A 132 1.50 -2.54 9.24
CA LEU A 132 0.15 -3.01 9.51
C LEU A 132 -0.25 -2.62 10.92
N TRP A 133 -1.51 -2.24 11.08
CA TRP A 133 -2.09 -1.87 12.36
C TRP A 133 -2.02 -3.03 13.38
N GLY A 134 -2.29 -4.25 12.92
CA GLY A 134 -2.29 -5.48 13.71
C GLY A 134 -1.60 -6.60 12.93
N GLY A 135 -2.29 -7.73 12.74
CA GLY A 135 -1.76 -8.91 12.04
C GLY A 135 -1.87 -8.87 10.51
N ASP A 136 -1.64 -10.01 9.87
CA ASP A 136 -1.54 -10.22 8.41
C ASP A 136 -2.80 -9.87 7.59
N GLY A 137 -3.97 -9.76 8.23
CA GLY A 137 -5.20 -9.29 7.60
C GLY A 137 -5.54 -7.83 7.90
N SER A 138 -4.77 -7.15 8.76
CA SER A 138 -5.13 -5.81 9.24
C SER A 138 -4.94 -4.74 8.17
N ASP A 139 -5.46 -3.56 8.45
CA ASP A 139 -5.25 -2.40 7.60
C ASP A 139 -3.78 -1.94 7.68
N GLY A 140 -3.27 -1.35 6.60
CA GLY A 140 -1.87 -0.97 6.56
C GLY A 140 -1.42 -0.20 5.32
N THR A 141 -0.15 0.18 5.33
CA THR A 141 0.61 0.59 4.15
C THR A 141 1.25 -0.64 3.54
N TYR A 142 0.97 -0.89 2.27
CA TYR A 142 1.44 -2.06 1.55
C TYR A 142 2.25 -1.57 0.36
N THR A 143 3.55 -1.47 0.53
CA THR A 143 4.40 -0.68 -0.37
C THR A 143 4.88 -1.51 -1.53
N MET A 144 4.94 -0.97 -2.75
CA MET A 144 5.57 -1.69 -3.86
C MET A 144 7.07 -1.88 -3.62
N GLY A 145 7.64 -2.99 -4.04
CA GLY A 145 9.04 -3.31 -3.77
C GLY A 145 9.65 -4.24 -4.81
N SER A 146 10.94 -4.06 -5.05
CA SER A 146 11.73 -4.85 -5.99
C SER A 146 13.12 -5.13 -5.45
N ARG A 147 13.78 -6.12 -6.05
CA ARG A 147 15.24 -6.31 -5.89
C ARG A 147 16.03 -5.62 -6.99
N HIS A 148 15.36 -5.02 -7.98
CA HIS A 148 16.00 -4.14 -8.94
C HIS A 148 16.48 -2.86 -8.25
N GLN A 149 17.66 -2.38 -8.66
CA GLN A 149 18.26 -1.21 -8.03
C GLN A 149 17.45 0.05 -8.37
N GLY A 150 17.09 0.80 -7.33
CA GLY A 150 16.60 2.17 -7.44
C GLY A 150 15.14 2.32 -7.85
N GLY A 151 14.34 1.24 -7.83
CA GLY A 151 12.93 1.32 -8.19
C GLY A 151 12.22 -0.03 -8.28
N CYS A 152 11.02 -0.01 -8.84
CA CYS A 152 10.22 -1.20 -9.15
C CYS A 152 9.44 -1.02 -10.45
N HIS A 153 9.03 -2.13 -11.08
CA HIS A 153 8.05 -2.05 -12.18
C HIS A 153 6.63 -1.90 -11.65
N ILE A 154 5.85 -1.12 -12.38
CA ILE A 154 4.40 -1.00 -12.23
C ILE A 154 3.71 -1.36 -13.54
N LEU A 155 2.47 -1.82 -13.43
CA LEU A 155 1.54 -2.01 -14.54
C LEU A 155 0.47 -0.91 -14.44
N MET A 156 0.38 -0.08 -15.47
CA MET A 156 -0.70 0.90 -15.64
C MET A 156 -1.99 0.19 -16.07
N ALA A 157 -3.14 0.82 -15.83
CA ALA A 157 -4.43 0.24 -16.18
C ALA A 157 -4.67 0.12 -17.69
N ASP A 158 -3.93 0.85 -18.53
CA ASP A 158 -3.92 0.70 -19.99
C ASP A 158 -3.00 -0.45 -20.49
N GLY A 159 -2.28 -1.13 -19.60
CA GLY A 159 -1.36 -2.21 -19.92
C GLY A 159 0.10 -1.81 -20.08
N ALA A 160 0.43 -0.51 -19.98
CA ALA A 160 1.83 -0.08 -20.03
C ALA A 160 2.60 -0.54 -18.78
N VAL A 161 3.81 -1.08 -18.98
CA VAL A 161 4.75 -1.37 -17.89
C VAL A 161 5.76 -0.24 -17.80
N LYS A 162 5.91 0.34 -16.61
CA LYS A 162 6.83 1.45 -16.35
C LYS A 162 7.75 1.12 -15.18
N PHE A 163 9.02 1.52 -15.27
CA PHE A 163 9.94 1.47 -14.13
C PHE A 163 9.84 2.78 -13.35
N ILE A 164 9.56 2.68 -12.05
CA ILE A 164 9.40 3.83 -11.15
C ILE A 164 10.51 3.84 -10.14
N THR A 165 11.20 4.96 -10.06
CA THR A 165 12.32 5.11 -9.14
C THR A 165 11.86 5.30 -7.70
N ASP A 166 12.70 4.91 -6.74
CA ASP A 166 12.49 5.15 -5.30
C ASP A 166 12.36 6.64 -4.96
N SER A 167 12.88 7.51 -5.82
CA SER A 167 12.85 8.98 -5.69
C SER A 167 11.62 9.65 -6.34
N ILE A 168 10.58 8.89 -6.71
CA ILE A 168 9.34 9.48 -7.22
C ILE A 168 8.77 10.49 -6.21
N GLU A 169 8.20 11.58 -6.71
CA GLU A 169 7.53 12.59 -5.88
C GLU A 169 6.34 11.95 -5.15
N ALA A 170 6.52 11.72 -3.85
CA ALA A 170 5.59 10.99 -2.99
C ALA A 170 4.94 11.88 -1.92
N GLY A 171 4.94 13.21 -2.12
CA GLY A 171 4.26 14.18 -1.26
C GLY A 171 4.65 14.12 0.22
N ASN A 172 3.69 14.43 1.09
CA ASN A 172 3.90 14.50 2.51
C ASN A 172 3.73 13.12 3.18
N GLN A 173 4.86 12.48 3.45
CA GLN A 173 4.95 11.17 4.10
C GLN A 173 4.58 11.20 5.60
N ASN A 174 4.48 12.38 6.20
CA ASN A 174 4.00 12.59 7.57
C ASN A 174 2.51 12.97 7.63
N ARG A 175 1.78 12.90 6.51
CA ARG A 175 0.33 13.12 6.49
C ARG A 175 -0.40 11.81 6.73
N ALA A 176 -1.43 11.89 7.56
CA ALA A 176 -2.40 10.83 7.77
C ALA A 176 -2.88 10.15 6.48
N THR A 177 -3.02 8.83 6.53
CA THR A 177 -3.58 8.07 5.41
C THR A 177 -5.02 8.50 5.15
N LEU A 178 -5.31 8.82 3.88
CA LEU A 178 -6.69 9.00 3.47
C LEU A 178 -7.47 7.69 3.61
N PRO A 179 -8.65 7.72 4.25
CA PRO A 179 -9.43 8.87 4.73
C PRO A 179 -9.43 9.01 6.27
N LYS A 180 -8.56 8.32 7.03
CA LYS A 180 -8.59 8.34 8.51
C LYS A 180 -8.56 9.75 9.11
N ALA A 181 -7.92 10.70 8.42
CA ALA A 181 -8.02 12.13 8.74
C ALA A 181 -8.26 13.02 7.50
N GLY A 182 -8.97 12.50 6.49
CA GLY A 182 -9.27 13.26 5.27
C GLY A 182 -10.72 13.18 4.85
N GLN A 183 -11.10 14.01 3.88
CA GLN A 183 -12.46 14.11 3.39
C GLN A 183 -12.67 13.24 2.14
N PRO A 184 -13.88 12.69 1.93
CA PRO A 184 -14.21 12.06 0.66
C PRO A 184 -13.96 13.01 -0.52
N GLY A 185 -13.21 12.55 -1.52
CA GLY A 185 -12.85 13.35 -2.70
C GLY A 185 -11.64 14.28 -2.52
N GLU A 186 -10.98 14.26 -1.37
CA GLU A 186 -9.72 14.98 -1.17
C GLU A 186 -8.60 14.40 -2.04
N GLU A 187 -7.74 15.27 -2.59
CA GLU A 187 -6.54 14.87 -3.33
C GLU A 187 -5.58 14.08 -2.43
N SER A 188 -4.88 13.11 -3.01
CA SER A 188 -3.88 12.35 -2.29
C SER A 188 -2.77 13.26 -1.77
N PRO A 189 -2.41 13.17 -0.47
CA PRO A 189 -1.28 13.94 0.08
C PRO A 189 0.07 13.40 -0.38
N TYR A 190 0.09 12.25 -1.05
CA TYR A 190 1.31 11.52 -1.40
C TYR A 190 1.81 11.86 -2.81
N GLY A 191 1.53 13.09 -3.27
CA GLY A 191 2.12 13.62 -4.48
C GLY A 191 1.69 12.92 -5.76
N LEU A 192 2.55 12.94 -6.77
CA LEU A 192 2.40 12.20 -8.02
C LEU A 192 2.18 10.70 -7.73
N TRP A 193 2.98 10.11 -6.85
CA TRP A 193 2.83 8.70 -6.50
C TRP A 193 1.44 8.36 -5.96
N GLY A 194 0.96 9.21 -5.05
CA GLY A 194 -0.37 9.13 -4.49
C GLY A 194 -1.48 9.23 -5.53
N ALA A 195 -1.37 10.20 -6.44
CA ALA A 195 -2.34 10.42 -7.52
C ALA A 195 -2.45 9.21 -8.45
N LEU A 196 -1.32 8.58 -8.80
CA LEU A 196 -1.33 7.39 -9.67
C LEU A 196 -2.08 6.19 -9.05
N GLY A 197 -2.32 6.19 -7.73
CA GLY A 197 -3.07 5.14 -7.05
C GLY A 197 -4.59 5.35 -7.05
N THR A 198 -5.12 6.41 -7.67
CA THR A 198 -6.57 6.63 -7.74
C THR A 198 -7.14 6.30 -9.10
N LYS A 199 -8.36 5.72 -9.10
CA LYS A 199 -9.14 5.48 -10.31
C LYS A 199 -10.27 6.50 -10.52
N ALA A 200 -10.71 7.18 -9.47
CA ALA A 200 -11.87 8.08 -9.49
C ALA A 200 -11.75 9.24 -8.47
N GLY A 201 -10.52 9.68 -8.18
CA GLY A 201 -10.21 10.81 -7.31
C GLY A 201 -10.20 12.16 -8.02
N LYS A 202 -10.37 12.18 -9.36
CA LYS A 202 -10.07 13.31 -10.24
C LYS A 202 -8.61 13.76 -10.19
N GLU A 203 -7.71 12.83 -9.89
CA GLU A 203 -6.27 13.08 -9.86
C GLU A 203 -5.67 12.64 -11.20
N THR A 204 -5.52 13.58 -12.15
CA THR A 204 -5.11 13.26 -13.53
C THR A 204 -3.61 13.51 -13.79
N LYS A 205 -2.78 13.39 -12.75
CA LYS A 205 -1.32 13.51 -12.89
C LYS A 205 -0.79 12.31 -13.68
N SER A 206 0.21 12.54 -14.53
CA SER A 206 0.77 11.53 -15.42
C SER A 206 2.29 11.43 -15.27
N LEU A 207 2.86 10.32 -15.75
CA LEU A 207 4.31 10.07 -15.78
C LEU A 207 4.99 10.62 -17.04
N GLU A 208 4.30 11.43 -17.84
CA GLU A 208 4.80 12.09 -19.06
C GLU A 208 5.10 13.58 -18.83
#